data_AF-G7VHP6-F1
#
_entry.id   AF-G7VHP6-F1
#
_cell.length_a   1.000
_cell.length_b   1.000
_cell.length_c   1.000
_cell.angle_alpha   90.00
_cell.angle_beta   90.00
_cell.angle_gamma   90.00
#
_symmetry.space_group_name_H-M   'P 1'
#
loop_
_entity.id
_entity.type
_entity.pdbx_description
1 polymer ?
#
loop_
_entity_poly.entity_id
_entity_poly.type
_entity_poly.pdbx_seq_one_letter_code
_entity_poly.pdbx_strand_id
1 'polypeptide(L)'
;MEYLCQMAVLVVFAGGRSVRFGRDKCTHRVGGKRLIDYVIEAGLGVARRVVIAAGHNAALYQGEEVLLDSQRFSGPLAAVDAAANSIDDVLLFAPCDAPYLKAMVFEALLDAEAPLAAWVFPNGRVESTIFKAQPAPARGALDFLSRFRRGRVDDLFRIVPTAFLSMERRGVDPSWFININRPGDLERRFVEIRQRIFVEDYVLRWPQPPLVKWLEAGDVGALREEFLKYVEAGLLSMAAHVAKDLAATARSYGVLAEAIYDAVDIDKAR
;
A
#
# COMPACT_ATOMS: atom_id res chain seq x y z
N MET A 1 -21.56 -9.73 -1.65
CA MET A 1 -20.27 -10.21 -2.19
C MET A 1 -20.25 -10.30 -3.72
N GLU A 2 -21.08 -11.10 -4.38
CA GLU A 2 -20.99 -11.31 -5.85
C GLU A 2 -21.03 -10.02 -6.69
N TYR A 3 -21.81 -9.01 -6.28
CA TYR A 3 -21.89 -7.72 -6.98
C TYR A 3 -20.62 -6.85 -6.88
N LEU A 4 -19.86 -6.94 -5.79
CA LEU A 4 -18.62 -6.15 -5.62
C LEU A 4 -17.45 -6.75 -6.41
N CYS A 5 -17.37 -8.08 -6.54
CA CYS A 5 -16.41 -8.74 -7.45
C CYS A 5 -16.61 -8.29 -8.92
N GLN A 6 -17.84 -7.97 -9.32
CA GLN A 6 -18.13 -7.57 -10.71
C GLN A 6 -17.70 -6.12 -11.05
N MET A 7 -17.25 -5.32 -10.08
CA MET A 7 -16.89 -3.90 -10.29
C MET A 7 -15.54 -3.50 -9.66
N ALA A 8 -14.62 -4.44 -9.48
CA ALA A 8 -13.26 -4.14 -9.04
C ALA A 8 -12.24 -4.28 -10.19
N VAL A 9 -11.23 -3.41 -10.20
CA VAL A 9 -10.07 -3.47 -11.08
C VAL A 9 -8.81 -3.60 -10.25
N LEU A 10 -7.99 -4.62 -10.53
CA LEU A 10 -6.67 -4.73 -9.95
C LEU A 10 -5.67 -3.90 -10.77
N VAL A 11 -4.98 -2.98 -10.12
CA VAL A 11 -3.88 -2.21 -10.66
C VAL A 11 -2.57 -2.77 -10.10
N VAL A 12 -1.73 -3.32 -10.97
CA VAL A 12 -0.46 -3.92 -10.56
C VAL A 12 0.69 -2.93 -10.77
N PHE A 13 1.42 -2.61 -9.70
CA PHE A 13 2.60 -1.73 -9.78
C PHE A 13 3.77 -2.47 -10.43
N ALA A 14 4.17 -2.03 -11.62
CA ALA A 14 5.19 -2.67 -12.45
C ALA A 14 6.22 -1.68 -13.07
N GLY A 15 6.16 -0.40 -12.70
CA GLY A 15 7.04 0.66 -13.23
C GLY A 15 8.34 0.92 -12.48
N GLY A 16 8.71 0.06 -11.53
CA GLY A 16 9.96 0.20 -10.78
C GLY A 16 11.19 -0.04 -11.66
N ARG A 17 12.33 0.59 -11.31
CA ARG A 17 13.63 0.36 -11.99
C ARG A 17 14.33 -0.92 -11.54
N SER A 18 13.60 -1.90 -11.01
CA SER A 18 14.22 -3.10 -10.44
C SER A 18 14.62 -4.05 -11.56
N VAL A 19 15.91 -4.10 -11.86
CA VAL A 19 16.49 -4.95 -12.88
C VAL A 19 17.11 -6.20 -12.22
N ARG A 20 16.81 -7.39 -12.74
CA ARG A 20 17.52 -8.64 -12.44
C ARG A 20 18.09 -9.23 -13.71
N PHE A 21 19.38 -9.57 -13.70
CA PHE A 21 20.06 -10.19 -14.85
C PHE A 21 19.87 -9.38 -16.15
N GLY A 22 19.89 -8.05 -16.07
CA GLY A 22 19.70 -7.17 -17.22
C GLY A 22 18.27 -7.09 -17.75
N ARG A 23 17.27 -7.65 -17.07
CA ARG A 23 15.84 -7.59 -17.43
C ARG A 23 14.99 -7.10 -16.27
N ASP A 24 13.80 -6.59 -16.57
CA ASP A 24 12.84 -6.18 -15.55
C ASP A 24 12.49 -7.35 -14.63
N LYS A 25 12.47 -7.08 -13.32
CA LYS A 25 12.21 -8.07 -12.27
C LYS A 25 10.81 -8.69 -12.37
N CYS A 26 9.79 -7.93 -12.72
CA CYS A 26 8.40 -8.40 -12.78
C CYS A 26 8.20 -9.39 -13.95
N THR A 27 8.93 -9.21 -15.05
CA THR A 27 8.90 -10.13 -16.21
C THR A 27 9.77 -11.38 -16.04
N HIS A 28 10.59 -11.44 -14.98
CA HIS A 28 11.41 -12.61 -14.69
C HIS A 28 10.53 -13.85 -14.43
N ARG A 29 10.92 -14.98 -15.02
CA ARG A 29 10.17 -16.23 -14.89
C ARG A 29 10.66 -17.05 -13.71
N VAL A 30 9.70 -17.45 -12.88
CA VAL A 30 9.84 -18.38 -11.77
C VAL A 30 8.93 -19.57 -12.06
N GLY A 31 9.46 -20.80 -11.98
CA GLY A 31 8.64 -22.00 -12.27
C GLY A 31 7.98 -21.97 -13.65
N GLY A 32 8.62 -21.32 -14.65
CA GLY A 32 8.08 -21.17 -16.00
C GLY A 32 7.11 -19.99 -16.21
N LYS A 33 6.72 -19.27 -15.16
CA LYS A 33 5.69 -18.21 -15.19
C LYS A 33 6.27 -16.85 -14.75
N ARG A 34 5.81 -15.71 -15.30
CA ARG A 34 6.36 -14.40 -14.88
C ARG A 34 5.94 -14.11 -13.45
N LEU A 35 6.78 -13.40 -12.70
CA LEU A 35 6.47 -13.04 -11.31
C LEU A 35 5.14 -12.30 -11.18
N ILE A 36 4.89 -11.36 -12.11
CA ILE A 36 3.64 -10.60 -12.18
C ILE A 36 2.41 -11.49 -12.40
N ASP A 37 2.54 -12.58 -13.16
CA ASP A 37 1.42 -13.46 -13.49
C ASP A 37 0.87 -14.18 -12.24
N TYR A 38 1.68 -14.36 -11.19
CA TYR A 38 1.20 -14.90 -9.91
C TYR A 38 0.24 -13.92 -9.22
N VAL A 39 0.56 -12.63 -9.24
CA VAL A 39 -0.28 -11.57 -8.67
C VAL A 39 -1.55 -11.38 -9.50
N ILE A 40 -1.42 -11.41 -10.84
CA ILE A 40 -2.55 -11.32 -11.77
C ILE A 40 -3.55 -12.45 -11.50
N GLU A 41 -3.09 -13.71 -11.40
CA GLU A 41 -3.98 -14.84 -11.14
C GLU A 41 -4.67 -14.75 -9.77
N ALA A 42 -3.95 -14.31 -8.73
CA ALA A 42 -4.55 -14.09 -7.41
C ALA A 42 -5.64 -13.01 -7.46
N GLY A 43 -5.43 -11.95 -8.26
CA GLY A 43 -6.38 -10.85 -8.44
C GLY A 43 -7.59 -11.20 -9.31
N LEU A 44 -7.40 -11.98 -10.38
CA LEU A 44 -8.47 -12.36 -11.32
C LEU A 44 -9.55 -13.25 -10.67
N GLY A 45 -9.27 -13.86 -9.52
CA GLY A 45 -10.31 -14.52 -8.71
C GLY A 45 -11.34 -13.55 -8.13
N VAL A 46 -11.05 -12.25 -8.12
CA VAL A 46 -11.78 -11.23 -7.36
C VAL A 46 -12.11 -9.98 -8.19
N ALA A 47 -11.21 -9.56 -9.08
CA ALA A 47 -11.35 -8.39 -9.92
C ALA A 47 -11.83 -8.76 -11.34
N ARG A 48 -12.67 -7.91 -11.94
CA ARG A 48 -13.20 -8.10 -13.30
C ARG A 48 -12.11 -8.05 -14.37
N ARG A 49 -11.08 -7.23 -14.14
CA ARG A 49 -9.94 -7.05 -15.05
C ARG A 49 -8.72 -6.55 -14.30
N VAL A 50 -7.58 -6.61 -14.98
CA VAL A 50 -6.28 -6.17 -14.47
C VAL A 50 -5.69 -5.10 -15.37
N VAL A 51 -5.10 -4.08 -14.76
CA VAL A 51 -4.38 -3.01 -15.44
C VAL A 51 -2.96 -2.93 -14.88
N ILE A 52 -1.96 -2.80 -15.75
CA ILE A 52 -0.55 -2.76 -15.37
C ILE A 52 -0.08 -1.31 -15.33
N ALA A 53 0.27 -0.82 -14.14
CA ALA A 53 0.93 0.47 -13.97
C ALA A 53 2.42 0.30 -14.25
N ALA A 54 2.77 0.33 -15.54
CA ALA A 54 4.11 -0.02 -16.03
C ALA A 54 5.09 1.15 -16.05
N GLY A 55 4.65 2.40 -15.88
CA GLY A 55 5.51 3.58 -16.02
C GLY A 55 6.32 3.55 -17.33
N HIS A 56 7.65 3.64 -17.22
CA HIS A 56 8.57 3.56 -18.37
C HIS A 56 8.73 2.16 -18.98
N ASN A 57 8.18 1.12 -18.35
CA ASN A 57 8.27 -0.28 -18.78
C ASN A 57 7.08 -0.74 -19.64
N ALA A 58 6.22 0.17 -20.12
CA ALA A 58 5.02 -0.18 -20.89
C ALA A 58 5.27 -1.16 -22.05
N ALA A 59 6.41 -1.03 -22.74
CA ALA A 59 6.80 -1.91 -23.85
C ALA A 59 7.04 -3.37 -23.46
N LEU A 60 7.20 -3.68 -22.16
CA LEU A 60 7.40 -5.05 -21.66
C LEU A 60 6.07 -5.82 -21.47
N TYR A 61 4.94 -5.12 -21.53
CA TYR A 61 3.61 -5.65 -21.27
C TYR A 61 2.76 -5.53 -22.55
N GLN A 62 3.26 -6.12 -23.64
CA GLN A 62 2.54 -6.17 -24.91
C GLN A 62 1.39 -7.18 -24.82
N GLY A 63 0.17 -6.69 -25.00
CA GLY A 63 -1.05 -7.50 -24.95
C GLY A 63 -1.81 -7.37 -23.63
N GLU A 64 -1.21 -6.76 -22.60
CA GLU A 64 -1.89 -6.34 -21.38
C GLU A 64 -2.44 -4.91 -21.49
N GLU A 65 -3.45 -4.61 -20.69
CA GLU A 65 -3.91 -3.23 -20.52
C GLU A 65 -2.91 -2.47 -19.63
N VAL A 66 -2.34 -1.39 -20.15
CA VAL A 66 -1.32 -0.59 -19.47
C VAL A 66 -1.87 0.77 -19.08
N LEU A 67 -1.64 1.17 -17.84
CA LEU A 67 -1.91 2.50 -17.32
C LEU A 67 -0.65 3.36 -17.39
N LEU A 68 -0.79 4.56 -17.97
CA LEU A 68 0.25 5.58 -17.94
C LEU A 68 0.24 6.30 -16.59
N ASP A 69 1.41 6.44 -15.98
CA ASP A 69 1.56 7.14 -14.70
C ASP A 69 1.17 8.62 -14.82
N SER A 70 0.56 9.15 -13.76
CA SER A 70 0.26 10.57 -13.65
C SER A 70 1.55 11.40 -13.58
N GLN A 71 1.54 12.55 -14.26
CA GLN A 71 2.64 13.52 -14.18
C GLN A 71 2.64 14.34 -12.89
N ARG A 72 1.58 14.25 -12.07
CA ARG A 72 1.43 15.01 -10.82
C ARG A 72 2.26 14.43 -9.67
N PHE A 73 2.61 13.16 -9.76
CA PHE A 73 3.28 12.41 -8.71
C PHE A 73 4.42 11.56 -9.26
N SER A 74 5.13 10.87 -8.38
CA SER A 74 6.15 9.88 -8.73
C SER A 74 5.97 8.62 -7.89
N GLY A 75 6.59 7.52 -8.32
CA GLY A 75 6.47 6.23 -7.63
C GLY A 75 5.03 5.69 -7.63
N PRO A 76 4.66 4.84 -6.67
CA PRO A 76 3.33 4.22 -6.63
C PRO A 76 2.16 5.21 -6.64
N LEU A 77 2.32 6.40 -6.03
CA LEU A 77 1.26 7.40 -5.98
C LEU A 77 0.89 7.95 -7.38
N ALA A 78 1.82 7.92 -8.34
CA ALA A 78 1.53 8.30 -9.73
C ALA A 78 0.56 7.33 -10.43
N ALA A 79 0.72 6.03 -10.15
CA ALA A 79 -0.18 4.99 -10.64
C ALA A 79 -1.55 5.07 -9.94
N VAL A 80 -1.55 5.30 -8.63
CA VAL A 80 -2.79 5.49 -7.84
C VAL A 80 -3.57 6.69 -8.37
N ASP A 81 -2.87 7.80 -8.64
CA ASP A 81 -3.49 9.00 -9.20
C ASP A 81 -4.06 8.79 -10.60
N ALA A 82 -3.31 8.13 -11.49
CA ALA A 82 -3.79 7.82 -12.83
C ALA A 82 -5.02 6.90 -12.80
N ALA A 83 -5.00 5.87 -11.96
CA ALA A 83 -6.10 4.91 -11.83
C ALA A 83 -7.35 5.58 -11.25
N ALA A 84 -7.21 6.29 -10.13
CA ALA A 84 -8.30 7.02 -9.49
C ALA A 84 -8.93 8.06 -10.41
N ASN A 85 -8.19 8.54 -11.43
CA ASN A 85 -8.69 9.51 -12.40
C ASN A 85 -9.37 8.92 -13.64
N SER A 86 -9.05 7.68 -14.01
CA SER A 86 -9.45 7.05 -15.28
C SER A 86 -10.42 5.88 -15.12
N ILE A 87 -10.59 5.37 -13.90
CA ILE A 87 -11.39 4.19 -13.60
C ILE A 87 -12.38 4.53 -12.48
N ASP A 88 -13.66 4.26 -12.73
CA ASP A 88 -14.74 4.49 -11.75
C ASP A 88 -15.03 3.26 -10.87
N ASP A 89 -14.62 2.07 -11.34
CA ASP A 89 -14.65 0.81 -10.59
C ASP A 89 -13.79 0.89 -9.32
N VAL A 90 -14.09 0.07 -8.30
CA VAL A 90 -13.26 -0.01 -7.08
C VAL A 90 -11.86 -0.48 -7.46
N LEU A 91 -10.84 0.17 -6.90
CA LEU A 91 -9.45 -0.12 -7.22
C LEU A 91 -8.84 -1.01 -6.14
N LEU A 92 -8.20 -2.08 -6.56
CA LEU A 92 -7.26 -2.85 -5.77
C LEU A 92 -5.86 -2.57 -6.29
N PHE A 93 -4.90 -2.42 -5.40
CA PHE A 93 -3.50 -2.23 -5.76
C PHE A 93 -2.67 -3.38 -5.21
N ALA A 94 -1.67 -3.81 -5.98
CA ALA A 94 -0.67 -4.77 -5.52
C ALA A 94 0.66 -4.56 -6.27
N PRO A 95 1.81 -4.89 -5.65
CA PRO A 95 3.08 -4.87 -6.35
C PRO A 95 3.21 -6.12 -7.25
N CYS A 96 3.99 -6.02 -8.33
CA CYS A 96 4.20 -7.13 -9.26
C CYS A 96 5.00 -8.32 -8.67
N ASP A 97 5.55 -8.17 -7.46
CA ASP A 97 6.62 -9.01 -6.93
C ASP A 97 6.26 -9.79 -5.65
N ALA A 98 4.97 -9.86 -5.32
CA ALA A 98 4.42 -10.64 -4.21
C ALA A 98 3.67 -11.90 -4.71
N PRO A 99 4.37 -12.95 -5.19
CA PRO A 99 3.74 -14.08 -5.86
C PRO A 99 2.94 -15.02 -4.94
N TYR A 100 3.03 -14.82 -3.62
CA TYR A 100 2.34 -15.64 -2.63
C TYR A 100 0.97 -15.11 -2.24
N LEU A 101 0.59 -13.93 -2.75
CA LEU A 101 -0.73 -13.35 -2.54
C LEU A 101 -1.84 -14.34 -2.94
N LYS A 102 -2.93 -14.28 -2.19
CA LYS A 102 -4.10 -15.14 -2.33
C LYS A 102 -5.32 -14.30 -2.69
N ALA A 103 -6.29 -14.88 -3.38
CA ALA A 103 -7.55 -14.21 -3.68
C ALA A 103 -8.22 -13.61 -2.42
N MET A 104 -8.22 -14.36 -1.32
CA MET A 104 -8.79 -13.90 -0.04
C MET A 104 -8.18 -12.59 0.51
N VAL A 105 -6.93 -12.27 0.15
CA VAL A 105 -6.30 -10.99 0.52
C VAL A 105 -7.03 -9.82 -0.12
N PHE A 106 -7.46 -9.99 -1.37
CA PHE A 106 -8.21 -8.99 -2.13
C PHE A 106 -9.70 -8.99 -1.75
N GLU A 107 -10.30 -10.15 -1.49
CA GLU A 107 -11.69 -10.26 -1.04
C GLU A 107 -11.91 -9.48 0.27
N ALA A 108 -11.06 -9.68 1.27
CA ALA A 108 -11.17 -8.97 2.54
C ALA A 108 -10.96 -7.45 2.40
N LEU A 109 -10.13 -7.00 1.45
CA LEU A 109 -9.99 -5.58 1.14
C LEU A 109 -11.29 -5.01 0.54
N LEU A 110 -11.93 -5.74 -0.39
CA LEU A 110 -13.20 -5.31 -0.98
C LEU A 110 -14.35 -5.28 0.03
N ASP A 111 -14.39 -6.24 0.95
CA ASP A 111 -15.41 -6.34 1.99
C ASP A 111 -15.33 -5.23 3.05
N ALA A 112 -14.19 -4.54 3.14
CA ALA A 112 -14.05 -3.41 4.06
C ALA A 112 -14.98 -2.25 3.66
N GLU A 113 -15.79 -1.75 4.58
CA GLU A 113 -16.77 -0.69 4.32
C GLU A 113 -16.12 0.68 4.03
N ALA A 114 -14.93 0.92 4.58
CA ALA A 114 -14.24 2.20 4.39
C ALA A 114 -13.85 2.43 2.93
N PRO A 115 -13.77 3.70 2.48
CA PRO A 115 -13.31 4.04 1.13
C PRO A 115 -11.96 3.45 0.78
N LEU A 116 -11.05 3.42 1.74
CA LEU A 116 -9.76 2.77 1.62
C LEU A 116 -9.65 1.61 2.60
N ALA A 117 -8.87 0.61 2.25
CA ALA A 117 -8.48 -0.43 3.18
C ALA A 117 -7.04 -0.88 2.92
N ALA A 118 -6.27 -1.12 3.97
CA ALA A 118 -4.89 -1.58 3.88
C ALA A 118 -4.62 -2.66 4.93
N TRP A 119 -3.69 -3.57 4.62
CA TRP A 119 -3.27 -4.60 5.57
C TRP A 119 -2.27 -4.07 6.59
N VAL A 120 -2.31 -4.64 7.79
CA VAL A 120 -1.36 -4.33 8.85
C VAL A 120 -0.79 -5.62 9.41
N PHE A 121 0.54 -5.72 9.39
CA PHE A 121 1.29 -6.81 10.02
C PHE A 121 1.12 -6.76 11.53
N PRO A 122 1.27 -7.88 12.26
CA PRO A 122 1.05 -7.89 13.70
C PRO A 122 1.98 -6.93 14.46
N ASN A 123 3.16 -6.61 13.93
CA ASN A 123 4.09 -5.64 14.52
C ASN A 123 3.68 -4.16 14.29
N GLY A 124 2.53 -3.88 13.69
CA GLY A 124 2.03 -2.52 13.46
C GLY A 124 2.55 -1.85 12.20
N ARG A 125 3.22 -2.60 11.31
CA ARG A 125 3.58 -2.10 9.98
C ARG A 125 2.39 -2.18 9.04
N VAL A 126 2.03 -1.06 8.43
CA VAL A 126 1.05 -0.98 7.35
C VAL A 126 1.70 -1.43 6.03
N GLU A 127 1.01 -2.28 5.28
CA GLU A 127 1.36 -2.64 3.91
C GLU A 127 0.72 -1.63 2.93
N SER A 128 1.47 -0.59 2.57
CA SER A 128 0.97 0.49 1.72
C SER A 128 1.03 0.21 0.22
N THR A 129 1.55 -0.96 -0.19
CA THR A 129 1.56 -1.38 -1.61
C THR A 129 0.42 -2.32 -1.98
N ILE A 130 -0.33 -2.84 -0.99
CA ILE A 130 -1.46 -3.75 -1.20
C ILE A 130 -2.68 -3.21 -0.47
N PHE A 131 -3.56 -2.53 -1.20
CA PHE A 131 -4.68 -1.79 -0.60
C PHE A 131 -5.85 -1.63 -1.57
N LYS A 132 -7.04 -1.34 -1.03
CA LYS A 132 -8.23 -0.91 -1.75
C LYS A 132 -8.32 0.61 -1.75
N ALA A 133 -8.81 1.20 -2.84
CA ALA A 133 -9.33 2.56 -2.86
C ALA A 133 -10.62 2.69 -3.68
N GLN A 134 -11.58 3.45 -3.16
CA GLN A 134 -12.67 4.01 -3.95
C GLN A 134 -12.17 5.24 -4.73
N PRO A 135 -12.41 5.33 -6.05
CA PRO A 135 -11.83 6.38 -6.90
C PRO A 135 -12.16 7.80 -6.44
N ALA A 136 -13.44 8.11 -6.14
CA ALA A 136 -13.85 9.48 -5.84
C ALA A 136 -13.22 10.04 -4.55
N PRO A 137 -13.26 9.36 -3.39
CA PRO A 137 -12.55 9.80 -2.18
C PRO A 137 -11.03 9.89 -2.36
N ALA A 138 -10.43 8.92 -3.07
CA ALA A 138 -9.00 8.94 -3.36
C ALA A 138 -8.62 10.16 -4.21
N ARG A 139 -9.37 10.45 -5.28
CA ARG A 139 -9.15 11.58 -6.19
C ARG A 139 -9.17 12.91 -5.45
N GLY A 140 -10.14 13.13 -4.56
CA GLY A 140 -10.21 14.35 -3.74
C GLY A 140 -8.98 14.54 -2.85
N ALA A 141 -8.50 13.46 -2.21
CA ALA A 141 -7.28 13.51 -1.40
C ALA A 141 -6.01 13.70 -2.25
N LEU A 142 -5.92 13.07 -3.41
CA LEU A 142 -4.81 13.25 -4.35
C LEU A 142 -4.73 14.69 -4.86
N ASP A 143 -5.87 15.30 -5.20
CA ASP A 143 -5.91 16.71 -5.61
C ASP A 143 -5.37 17.63 -4.52
N PHE A 144 -5.70 17.35 -3.25
CA PHE A 144 -5.12 18.06 -2.11
C PHE A 144 -3.60 17.81 -1.97
N LEU A 145 -3.17 16.55 -1.94
CA LEU A 145 -1.76 16.16 -1.76
C LEU A 145 -0.86 16.76 -2.84
N SER A 146 -1.35 16.84 -4.09
CA SER A 146 -0.61 17.42 -5.21
C SER A 146 -0.24 18.89 -4.99
N ARG A 147 -1.14 19.69 -4.39
CA ARG A 147 -0.92 21.12 -4.08
C ARG A 147 0.22 21.33 -3.09
N PHE A 148 0.37 20.38 -2.16
CA PHE A 148 1.41 20.38 -1.13
C PHE A 148 2.62 19.51 -1.48
N ARG A 149 2.72 19.01 -2.72
CA ARG A 149 3.82 18.15 -3.20
C ARG A 149 4.09 16.93 -2.30
N ARG A 150 3.03 16.34 -1.76
CA ARG A 150 3.11 15.13 -0.92
C ARG A 150 3.10 13.88 -1.81
N GLY A 151 4.07 13.00 -1.60
CA GLY A 151 4.33 11.86 -2.50
C GLY A 151 4.18 10.47 -1.89
N ARG A 152 3.78 10.36 -0.61
CA ARG A 152 3.65 9.06 0.08
C ARG A 152 2.23 8.51 -0.10
N VAL A 153 2.11 7.22 -0.44
CA VAL A 153 0.79 6.53 -0.44
C VAL A 153 0.16 6.58 0.95
N ASP A 154 0.97 6.48 1.99
CA ASP A 154 0.51 6.55 3.39
C ASP A 154 -0.20 7.87 3.71
N ASP A 155 0.13 8.98 3.04
CA ASP A 155 -0.58 10.25 3.23
C ASP A 155 -2.04 10.19 2.71
N LEU A 156 -2.36 9.25 1.82
CA LEU A 156 -3.74 8.98 1.40
C LEU A 156 -4.57 8.40 2.56
N PHE A 157 -3.99 7.45 3.31
CA PHE A 157 -4.64 6.83 4.48
C PHE A 157 -4.83 7.81 5.64
N ARG A 158 -4.01 8.86 5.70
CA ARG A 158 -4.10 9.94 6.71
C ARG A 158 -5.24 10.92 6.44
N ILE A 159 -5.66 11.04 5.18
CA ILE A 159 -6.70 12.00 4.74
C ILE A 159 -8.05 11.31 4.56
N VAL A 160 -8.07 10.14 3.92
CA VAL A 160 -9.31 9.44 3.60
C VAL A 160 -9.63 8.41 4.69
N PRO A 161 -10.91 8.26 5.11
CA PRO A 161 -11.27 7.21 6.05
C PRO A 161 -10.81 5.83 5.56
N THR A 162 -10.08 5.11 6.41
CA THR A 162 -9.35 3.90 6.04
C THR A 162 -9.61 2.79 7.05
N ALA A 163 -9.91 1.59 6.55
CA ALA A 163 -9.94 0.37 7.34
C ALA A 163 -8.55 -0.29 7.32
N PHE A 164 -7.94 -0.39 8.49
CA PHE A 164 -6.70 -1.11 8.71
C PHE A 164 -7.04 -2.55 9.13
N LEU A 165 -6.77 -3.51 8.26
CA LEU A 165 -7.11 -4.92 8.46
C LEU A 165 -5.97 -5.66 9.15
N SER A 166 -6.24 -6.27 10.29
CA SER A 166 -5.24 -7.06 11.02
C SER A 166 -5.06 -8.42 10.37
N MET A 167 -3.83 -8.72 9.95
CA MET A 167 -3.47 -10.04 9.46
C MET A 167 -3.75 -11.14 10.51
N GLU A 168 -3.49 -10.83 11.79
CA GLU A 168 -3.68 -11.77 12.89
C GLU A 168 -5.17 -12.09 13.11
N ARG A 169 -6.02 -11.06 13.21
CA ARG A 169 -7.48 -11.25 13.35
C ARG A 169 -8.08 -12.08 12.21
N ARG A 170 -7.62 -11.81 10.99
CA ARG A 170 -8.16 -12.38 9.76
C ARG A 170 -7.53 -13.72 9.38
N GLY A 171 -6.59 -14.24 10.17
CA GLY A 171 -5.90 -15.51 9.90
C GLY A 171 -5.07 -15.48 8.61
N VAL A 172 -4.56 -14.30 8.24
CA VAL A 172 -3.75 -14.09 7.05
C VAL A 172 -2.28 -14.25 7.40
N ASP A 173 -1.58 -15.11 6.66
CA ASP A 173 -0.16 -15.36 6.88
C ASP A 173 0.69 -14.20 6.32
N PRO A 174 1.50 -13.51 7.17
CA PRO A 174 2.44 -12.48 6.73
C PRO A 174 3.36 -12.90 5.57
N SER A 175 3.67 -14.20 5.45
CA SER A 175 4.52 -14.72 4.37
C SER A 175 3.94 -14.50 2.97
N TRP A 176 2.62 -14.32 2.85
CA TRP A 176 1.96 -14.09 1.56
C TRP A 176 2.30 -12.73 0.96
N PHE A 177 2.75 -11.78 1.79
CA PHE A 177 3.08 -10.41 1.43
C PHE A 177 4.58 -10.21 1.16
N ILE A 178 5.39 -11.28 1.23
CA ILE A 178 6.81 -11.18 0.96
C ILE A 178 7.04 -10.85 -0.51
N ASN A 179 7.66 -9.70 -0.76
CA ASN A 179 8.19 -9.36 -2.07
C ASN A 179 9.42 -10.22 -2.37
N ILE A 180 9.44 -10.91 -3.50
CA ILE A 180 10.62 -11.67 -3.94
C ILE A 180 11.59 -10.68 -4.58
N ASN A 181 12.87 -10.69 -4.17
CA ASN A 181 13.95 -9.85 -4.68
C ASN A 181 15.04 -10.62 -5.44
N ARG A 182 15.12 -11.95 -5.31
CA ARG A 182 15.99 -12.87 -6.06
C ARG A 182 15.32 -14.24 -6.23
N PRO A 183 15.71 -15.09 -7.22
CA PRO A 183 15.16 -16.45 -7.35
C PRO A 183 15.30 -17.30 -6.08
N GLY A 184 16.41 -17.16 -5.35
CA GLY A 184 16.63 -17.87 -4.08
C GLY A 184 15.70 -17.48 -2.93
N ASP A 185 14.89 -16.41 -3.08
CA ASP A 185 13.90 -16.04 -2.07
C ASP A 185 12.67 -16.98 -2.12
N LEU A 186 12.51 -17.79 -3.17
CA LEU A 186 11.38 -18.72 -3.30
C LEU A 186 11.39 -19.87 -2.29
N GLU A 187 12.58 -20.23 -1.84
CA GLU A 187 12.79 -21.29 -0.84
C GLU A 187 12.57 -20.77 0.58
N ARG A 188 12.46 -19.45 0.76
CA ARG A 188 12.40 -18.77 2.06
C ARG A 188 10.99 -18.26 2.32
N ARG A 189 10.27 -18.95 3.20
CA ARG A 189 8.85 -18.68 3.47
C ARG A 189 8.57 -18.10 4.86
N PHE A 190 9.61 -17.85 5.65
CA PHE A 190 9.45 -17.48 7.05
C PHE A 190 9.63 -15.97 7.23
N VAL A 191 8.58 -15.35 7.78
CA VAL A 191 8.62 -14.01 8.33
C VAL A 191 8.75 -14.12 9.84
N GLU A 192 9.78 -13.50 10.40
CA GLU A 192 9.89 -13.38 11.85
C GLU A 192 9.13 -12.13 12.31
N ILE A 193 8.03 -12.33 13.03
CA ILE A 193 7.26 -11.24 13.63
C ILE A 193 7.60 -11.16 15.12
N ARG A 194 8.41 -10.17 15.48
CA ARG A 194 8.93 -10.00 16.86
C ARG A 194 7.92 -9.43 17.85
N GLN A 195 6.89 -8.73 17.35
CA GLN A 195 5.90 -8.05 18.17
C GLN A 195 4.50 -8.23 17.58
N ARG A 196 3.50 -8.36 18.47
CA ARG A 196 2.08 -8.50 18.13
C ARG A 196 1.29 -7.43 18.86
N ILE A 197 1.22 -6.26 18.23
CA ILE A 197 0.58 -5.05 18.76
C ILE A 197 -0.69 -4.68 17.97
N PHE A 198 -0.80 -5.11 16.71
CA PHE A 198 -1.95 -4.85 15.85
C PHE A 198 -2.71 -6.15 15.56
N VAL A 199 -3.58 -6.53 16.50
CA VAL A 199 -4.27 -7.83 16.49
C VAL A 199 -5.76 -7.73 16.19
N GLU A 200 -6.29 -6.52 16.06
CA GLU A 200 -7.69 -6.25 15.75
C GLU A 200 -7.80 -5.27 14.57
N ASP A 201 -8.80 -5.47 13.72
CA ASP A 201 -9.13 -4.48 12.68
C ASP A 201 -9.46 -3.12 13.30
N TYR A 202 -9.03 -2.06 12.63
CA TYR A 202 -9.21 -0.69 13.11
C TYR A 202 -9.65 0.22 11.97
N VAL A 203 -10.80 0.89 12.13
CA VAL A 203 -11.27 1.89 11.15
C VAL A 203 -10.95 3.28 11.66
N LEU A 204 -10.09 3.99 10.93
CA LEU A 204 -9.75 5.37 11.26
C LEU A 204 -10.57 6.35 10.43
N ARG A 205 -11.19 7.31 11.11
CA ARG A 205 -11.90 8.43 10.51
C ARG A 205 -11.59 9.70 11.29
N TRP A 206 -11.16 10.73 10.58
CA TRP A 206 -10.99 12.06 11.13
C TRP A 206 -12.18 12.94 10.69
N PRO A 207 -12.83 13.68 11.61
CA PRO A 207 -13.78 14.72 11.22
C PRO A 207 -13.12 15.77 10.32
N GLN A 208 -11.89 16.14 10.66
CA GLN A 208 -10.98 16.91 9.82
C GLN A 208 -9.58 16.31 9.96
N PRO A 209 -8.96 15.82 8.88
CA PRO A 209 -7.65 15.15 8.95
C PRO A 209 -6.55 16.03 9.56
N PRO A 210 -5.78 15.54 10.55
CA PRO A 210 -4.68 16.29 11.13
C PRO A 210 -3.61 16.73 10.12
N LEU A 211 -3.28 15.86 9.15
CA LEU A 211 -2.37 16.19 8.05
C LEU A 211 -2.87 17.41 7.26
N VAL A 212 -4.18 17.54 7.04
CA VAL A 212 -4.78 18.69 6.33
C VAL A 212 -4.62 19.96 7.17
N LYS A 213 -4.99 19.93 8.45
CA LYS A 213 -4.82 21.08 9.37
C LYS A 213 -3.38 21.57 9.41
N TRP A 214 -2.42 20.64 9.46
CA TRP A 214 -1.02 20.98 9.47
C TRP A 214 -0.53 21.60 8.15
N LEU A 215 -0.90 21.02 7.01
CA LEU A 215 -0.48 21.53 5.70
C LEU A 215 -1.09 22.90 5.38
N GLU A 216 -2.35 23.13 5.75
CA GLU A 216 -3.04 24.40 5.47
C GLU A 216 -2.70 25.51 6.48
N ALA A 217 -2.61 25.19 7.76
CA ALA A 217 -2.54 26.18 8.85
C ALA A 217 -1.30 26.05 9.73
N GLY A 218 -0.41 25.09 9.48
CA GLY A 218 0.77 24.85 10.31
C GLY A 218 0.44 24.29 11.70
N ASP A 219 -0.73 23.68 11.88
CA ASP A 219 -1.18 23.12 13.16
C ASP A 219 -0.35 21.90 13.59
N VAL A 220 0.71 22.16 14.35
CA VAL A 220 1.57 21.13 14.95
C VAL A 220 0.84 20.34 16.03
N GLY A 221 -0.15 20.93 16.71
CA GLY A 221 -0.95 20.25 17.73
C GLY A 221 -1.72 19.08 17.13
N ALA A 222 -2.34 19.29 15.97
CA ALA A 222 -3.02 18.25 15.22
C ALA A 222 -2.08 17.08 14.87
N LEU A 223 -0.85 17.33 14.40
CA LEU A 223 0.10 16.24 14.13
C LEU A 223 0.49 15.46 15.40
N ARG A 224 0.58 16.11 16.56
CA ARG A 224 0.85 15.40 17.82
C ARG A 224 -0.32 14.50 18.22
N GLU A 225 -1.56 14.98 18.07
CA GLU A 225 -2.75 14.15 18.26
C GLU A 225 -2.77 12.96 17.30
N GLU A 226 -2.44 13.19 16.02
CA GLU A 226 -2.34 12.14 15.01
C GLU A 226 -1.29 11.08 15.39
N PHE A 227 -0.11 11.53 15.81
CA PHE A 227 0.98 10.64 16.25
C PHE A 227 0.53 9.75 17.41
N LEU A 228 -0.04 10.35 18.47
CA LEU A 228 -0.52 9.61 19.64
C LEU A 228 -1.61 8.63 19.25
N LYS A 229 -2.54 9.03 18.37
CA LYS A 229 -3.62 8.16 17.91
C LYS A 229 -3.11 6.92 17.18
N TYR A 230 -2.09 7.07 16.32
CA TYR A 230 -1.48 5.93 15.64
C TYR A 230 -0.73 5.01 16.60
N VAL A 231 -0.02 5.57 17.59
CA VAL A 231 0.64 4.77 18.63
C VAL A 231 -0.38 3.97 19.45
N GLU A 232 -1.46 4.62 19.92
CA GLU A 232 -2.56 3.97 20.66
C GLU A 232 -3.23 2.85 19.86
N ALA A 233 -3.40 3.05 18.56
CA ALA A 233 -4.00 2.06 17.67
C ALA A 233 -3.04 0.95 17.23
N GLY A 234 -1.75 1.00 17.61
CA GLY A 234 -0.73 0.05 17.15
C GLY A 234 -0.30 0.23 15.69
N LEU A 235 -0.64 1.34 15.04
CA LEU A 235 -0.28 1.68 13.66
C LEU A 235 1.09 2.36 13.60
N LEU A 236 2.13 1.64 14.04
CA LEU A 236 3.45 2.22 14.29
C LEU A 236 4.15 2.78 13.04
N SER A 237 4.03 2.15 11.87
CA SER A 237 4.62 2.74 10.66
C SER A 237 3.95 4.07 10.27
N MET A 238 2.65 4.24 10.57
CA MET A 238 1.94 5.50 10.41
C MET A 238 2.40 6.54 11.43
N ALA A 239 2.59 6.14 12.69
CA ALA A 239 3.17 7.02 13.71
C ALA A 239 4.57 7.52 13.29
N ALA A 240 5.41 6.65 12.72
CA ALA A 240 6.71 7.03 12.18
C ALA A 240 6.60 8.05 11.04
N HIS A 241 5.61 7.90 10.15
CA HIS A 241 5.34 8.89 9.10
C HIS A 241 4.99 10.27 9.64
N VAL A 242 4.20 10.34 10.73
CA VAL A 242 3.86 11.59 11.42
C VAL A 242 5.07 12.16 12.14
N ALA A 243 5.88 11.33 12.80
CA ALA A 243 7.12 11.76 13.44
C ALA A 243 8.11 12.36 12.43
N LYS A 244 8.20 11.81 11.21
CA LYS A 244 8.97 12.42 10.11
C LYS A 244 8.48 13.84 9.77
N ASP A 245 7.17 14.06 9.76
CA ASP A 245 6.62 15.40 9.51
C ASP A 245 6.88 16.34 10.70
N LEU A 246 6.76 15.85 11.94
CA LEU A 246 7.08 16.59 13.17
C LEU A 246 8.57 16.95 13.30
N ALA A 247 9.46 16.27 12.57
CA ALA A 247 10.90 16.56 12.57
C ALA A 247 11.23 17.98 12.10
N ALA A 248 10.34 18.62 11.34
CA ALA A 248 10.43 20.04 10.99
C ALA A 248 10.36 20.97 12.21
N THR A 249 9.77 20.50 13.32
CA THR A 249 9.62 21.26 14.57
C THR A 249 10.71 20.95 15.59
N ALA A 250 11.12 19.68 15.68
CA ALA A 250 12.20 19.23 16.55
C ALA A 250 12.89 17.99 15.95
N ARG A 251 14.21 18.06 15.76
CA ARG A 251 15.00 17.00 15.12
C ARG A 251 14.88 15.63 15.80
N SER A 252 14.57 15.59 17.10
CA SER A 252 14.37 14.35 17.87
C SER A 252 13.25 13.47 17.29
N TYR A 253 12.20 14.05 16.71
CA TYR A 253 11.15 13.27 16.06
C TYR A 253 11.65 12.49 14.84
N GLY A 254 12.66 13.01 14.12
CA GLY A 254 13.29 12.28 13.03
C GLY A 254 14.01 11.02 13.52
N VAL A 255 14.72 11.11 14.64
CA VAL A 255 15.39 9.95 15.28
C VAL A 255 14.36 8.96 15.80
N LEU A 256 13.28 9.45 16.42
CA LEU A 256 12.18 8.61 16.88
C LEU A 256 11.51 7.85 15.72
N ALA A 257 11.32 8.50 14.57
CA ALA A 257 10.73 7.86 13.41
C ALA A 257 11.58 6.67 12.93
N GLU A 258 12.91 6.84 12.84
CA GLU A 258 13.81 5.73 12.44
C GLU A 258 13.77 4.59 13.47
N ALA A 259 13.77 4.90 14.77
CA ALA A 259 13.64 3.87 15.81
C ALA A 259 12.32 3.09 15.70
N ILE A 260 11.22 3.75 15.36
CA ILE A 260 9.93 3.07 15.13
C ILE A 260 9.99 2.21 13.86
N TYR A 261 10.59 2.69 12.76
CA TYR A 261 10.75 1.89 11.54
C TYR A 261 11.55 0.62 11.79
N ASP A 262 12.67 0.72 12.51
CA ASP A 262 13.50 -0.43 12.87
C ASP A 262 12.74 -1.44 13.74
N ALA A 263 11.91 -0.96 14.67
CA ALA A 263 11.09 -1.82 15.53
C ALA A 263 10.00 -2.59 14.76
N VAL A 264 9.52 -2.04 13.64
CA VAL A 264 8.48 -2.65 12.81
C VAL A 264 9.00 -3.20 11.48
N ASP A 265 10.32 -3.31 11.33
CA ASP A 265 10.86 -3.91 10.12
C ASP A 265 10.51 -5.39 10.03
N ILE A 266 10.38 -5.87 8.80
CA ILE A 266 10.00 -7.25 8.51
C ILE A 266 11.25 -7.98 8.04
N ASP A 267 11.89 -8.66 8.98
CA ASP A 267 13.04 -9.51 8.69
C ASP A 267 12.58 -10.73 7.88
N LYS A 268 13.09 -10.85 6.64
CA LYS A 268 13.06 -12.12 5.91
C LYS A 268 14.13 -12.99 6.54
N ALA A 269 13.75 -14.11 7.16
CA ALA A 269 14.71 -15.02 7.78
C ALA A 269 15.86 -15.34 6.81
N ARG A 270 17.11 -15.21 7.30
CA ARG A 270 18.35 -15.36 6.50
C ARG A 270 18.61 -16.79 6.06
#